data_AF-A0A836RDE6-F1
#
_entry.id   AF-A0A836RDE6-F1
#
_cell.length_a   1.000
_cell.length_b   1.000
_cell.length_c   1.000
_cell.angle_alpha   90.00
_cell.angle_beta   90.00
_cell.angle_gamma   90.00
#
_symmetry.space_group_name_H-M   'P 1'
#
loop_
_entity.id
_entity.type
_entity.pdbx_description
1 polymer ?
#
loop_
_entity_poly.entity_id
_entity_poly.type
_entity_poly.pdbx_seq_one_letter_code
_entity_poly.pdbx_strand_id
1 'polypeptide(L)'
;MSGRKQTGPAPELPLLSAAVRRGPSSKNHHAEKTATPKPAPLLPRLIGPYMQKPLLPENFGGPEAFDDTDARSFDDWQTFYSAGTHLVQYLHAQGYNSLLLSVWADGGGLWAGPSIPCNPRYETGIYSSKGQDPVPKDVLEMLFRLFDRAGLVLLPQLQFSTPLPALERQLGPAASGADDPAGATQDAGAGIELIGRDGRSWREASSGPVTAGAYYNPLDPRVQQVVLQVVRQFVHRYQHHPSFQGLCLQLGPDTYLQWPSLDWGYDDATIRRFERQTGVRIPGGSGGGEQRYRRRFEFLTTEARQEWIRWR
;
A
#
# COMPACT_ATOMS: atom_id res chain seq x y z
N MET A 1 36.21 -6.63 50.22
CA MET A 1 35.04 -7.54 50.32
C MET A 1 33.88 -6.82 49.63
N SER A 2 33.78 -6.94 48.31
CA SER A 2 32.99 -7.93 47.57
C SER A 2 31.48 -7.67 47.66
N GLY A 3 30.88 -7.24 46.54
CA GLY A 3 29.45 -6.99 46.44
C GLY A 3 29.02 -6.29 45.15
N ARG A 4 29.48 -6.77 43.98
CA ARG A 4 28.93 -6.40 42.66
C ARG A 4 27.45 -6.78 42.60
N LYS A 5 26.54 -5.82 42.40
CA LYS A 5 25.18 -6.11 41.91
C LYS A 5 25.20 -6.06 40.39
N GLN A 6 25.28 -7.24 39.78
CA GLN A 6 25.02 -7.45 38.36
C GLN A 6 23.52 -7.33 38.11
N THR A 7 23.14 -6.40 37.25
CA THR A 7 21.81 -6.30 36.64
C THR A 7 21.72 -7.35 35.54
N GLY A 8 20.80 -8.31 35.69
CA GLY A 8 20.57 -9.37 34.71
C GLY A 8 19.91 -8.83 33.43
N PRO A 9 20.19 -9.41 32.25
CA PRO A 9 19.51 -9.06 31.02
C PRO A 9 18.11 -9.70 30.92
N ALA A 10 17.21 -8.98 30.23
CA ALA A 10 15.87 -9.41 29.84
C ALA A 10 15.90 -10.61 28.87
N PRO A 11 14.83 -11.43 28.79
CA PRO A 11 14.87 -12.71 28.11
C PRO A 11 14.91 -12.59 26.57
N GLU A 12 15.88 -13.27 25.97
CA GLU A 12 15.98 -13.50 24.52
C GLU A 12 14.91 -14.49 24.04
N LEU A 13 14.23 -14.15 22.93
CA LEU A 13 13.36 -15.06 22.19
C LEU A 13 14.23 -16.03 21.35
N PRO A 14 14.01 -17.36 21.41
CA PRO A 14 14.87 -18.31 20.72
C PRO A 14 14.60 -18.36 19.21
N LEU A 15 15.67 -18.17 18.44
CA LEU A 15 15.78 -18.51 17.02
C LEU A 15 15.70 -20.03 16.83
N LEU A 16 14.67 -20.50 16.12
CA LEU A 16 14.54 -21.89 15.68
C LEU A 16 15.60 -22.20 14.61
N SER A 17 16.75 -22.75 15.04
CA SER A 17 17.72 -23.42 14.18
C SER A 17 17.32 -24.89 14.03
N ALA A 18 16.84 -25.27 12.84
CA ALA A 18 16.54 -26.66 12.51
C ALA A 18 17.82 -27.43 12.19
N ALA A 19 18.46 -27.97 13.22
CA ALA A 19 19.52 -28.97 13.06
C ALA A 19 18.90 -30.33 12.73
N VAL A 20 19.19 -30.84 11.53
CA VAL A 20 18.82 -32.20 11.08
C VAL A 20 19.55 -33.23 11.94
N ARG A 21 18.86 -33.82 12.92
CA ARG A 21 19.34 -35.00 13.65
C ARG A 21 19.03 -36.25 12.82
N ARG A 22 20.07 -36.99 12.43
CA ARG A 22 19.93 -38.35 11.88
C ARG A 22 19.51 -39.29 13.02
N GLY A 23 18.28 -39.81 12.94
CA GLY A 23 17.79 -40.89 13.82
C GLY A 23 18.21 -42.28 13.31
N PRO A 24 18.26 -43.30 14.18
CA PRO A 24 18.77 -44.62 13.83
C PRO A 24 17.71 -45.45 13.08
N SER A 25 18.24 -46.32 12.20
CA SER A 25 17.51 -47.27 11.38
C SER A 25 16.79 -48.31 12.24
N SER A 26 15.47 -48.43 12.08
CA SER A 26 14.71 -49.61 12.50
C SER A 26 13.68 -49.95 11.42
N LYS A 27 13.84 -51.15 10.86
CA LYS A 27 12.96 -51.75 9.87
C LYS A 27 11.68 -52.19 10.56
N ASN A 28 10.54 -51.69 10.11
CA ASN A 28 9.26 -52.39 10.23
C ASN A 28 8.37 -52.00 9.03
N HIS A 29 8.09 -52.98 8.19
CA HIS A 29 7.16 -52.87 7.07
C HIS A 29 5.73 -52.93 7.61
N HIS A 30 5.06 -51.79 7.67
CA HIS A 30 3.61 -51.68 7.51
C HIS A 30 3.36 -50.57 6.48
N ALA A 31 2.77 -50.96 5.35
CA ALA A 31 2.45 -50.06 4.25
C ALA A 31 1.25 -49.18 4.67
N GLU A 32 1.55 -48.06 5.31
CA GLU A 32 0.58 -46.98 5.48
C GLU A 32 0.44 -46.29 4.12
N LYS A 33 -0.71 -46.48 3.47
CA LYS A 33 -1.08 -45.69 2.28
C LYS A 33 -1.18 -44.23 2.72
N THR A 34 -0.09 -43.49 2.59
CA THR A 34 -0.10 -42.03 2.65
C THR A 34 -1.05 -41.54 1.56
N ALA A 35 -2.25 -41.12 1.98
CA ALA A 35 -3.20 -40.45 1.11
C ALA A 35 -2.49 -39.23 0.52
N THR A 36 -2.36 -39.20 -0.80
CA THR A 36 -1.95 -38.00 -1.52
C THR A 36 -2.90 -36.86 -1.15
N PRO A 37 -2.39 -35.68 -0.75
CA PRO A 37 -3.27 -34.56 -0.47
C PRO A 37 -4.08 -34.26 -1.73
N LYS A 38 -5.41 -34.32 -1.60
CA LYS A 38 -6.34 -33.96 -2.67
C LYS A 38 -5.96 -32.56 -3.16
N PRO A 39 -5.65 -32.36 -4.46
CA PRO A 39 -5.33 -31.03 -4.95
C PRO A 39 -6.51 -30.12 -4.63
N ALA A 40 -6.22 -28.95 -4.04
CA ALA A 40 -7.23 -27.93 -3.84
C ALA A 40 -7.95 -27.70 -5.19
N PRO A 41 -9.28 -27.57 -5.20
CA PRO A 41 -10.00 -27.33 -6.45
C PRO A 41 -9.37 -26.14 -7.15
N LEU A 42 -8.98 -26.33 -8.41
CA LEU A 42 -8.43 -25.26 -9.23
C LEU A 42 -9.53 -24.20 -9.38
N LEU A 43 -9.26 -22.99 -8.88
CA LEU A 43 -10.14 -21.86 -9.14
C LEU A 43 -10.31 -21.72 -10.65
N PRO A 44 -11.54 -21.45 -11.14
CA PRO A 44 -11.75 -21.23 -12.56
C PRO A 44 -10.83 -20.10 -13.04
N ARG A 45 -10.25 -20.26 -14.23
CA ARG A 45 -9.37 -19.25 -14.81
C ARG A 45 -10.12 -17.92 -14.93
N LEU A 46 -9.59 -16.88 -14.29
CA LEU A 46 -10.14 -15.53 -14.37
C LEU A 46 -9.73 -14.90 -15.71
N ILE A 47 -10.73 -14.40 -16.44
CA ILE A 47 -10.58 -13.69 -17.72
C ILE A 47 -11.48 -12.46 -17.63
N GLY A 48 -10.88 -11.29 -17.80
CA GLY A 48 -11.55 -10.02 -17.58
C GLY A 48 -10.68 -8.84 -17.95
N PRO A 49 -11.29 -7.66 -18.15
CA PRO A 49 -10.55 -6.43 -18.38
C PRO A 49 -9.88 -5.92 -17.10
N TYR A 50 -8.88 -5.05 -17.30
CA TYR A 50 -8.29 -4.23 -16.25
C TYR A 50 -8.70 -2.77 -16.45
N MET A 51 -9.33 -2.20 -15.43
CA MET A 51 -9.66 -0.79 -15.36
C MET A 51 -8.73 -0.08 -14.38
N GLN A 52 -7.78 0.68 -14.92
CA GLN A 52 -6.77 1.39 -14.14
C GLN A 52 -7.35 2.54 -13.30
N LYS A 53 -8.53 3.07 -13.66
CA LYS A 53 -9.22 4.13 -12.92
C LYS A 53 -10.69 3.78 -12.69
N PRO A 54 -11.27 4.19 -11.56
CA PRO A 54 -12.67 3.92 -11.22
C PRO A 54 -13.68 4.85 -11.93
N LEU A 55 -13.44 5.15 -13.20
CA LEU A 55 -14.29 6.05 -14.01
C LEU A 55 -15.53 5.29 -14.53
N LEU A 56 -16.41 4.84 -13.62
CA LEU A 56 -17.57 4.02 -14.00
C LEU A 56 -18.59 4.81 -14.82
N PRO A 57 -19.08 5.98 -14.37
CA PRO A 57 -20.06 6.75 -15.15
C PRO A 57 -19.51 7.16 -16.51
N GLU A 58 -18.24 7.53 -16.62
CA GLU A 58 -17.64 7.98 -17.87
C GLU A 58 -17.47 6.84 -18.88
N ASN A 59 -17.24 5.61 -18.42
CA ASN A 59 -17.06 4.46 -19.30
C ASN A 59 -18.37 3.73 -19.64
N PHE A 60 -19.35 3.73 -18.73
CA PHE A 60 -20.57 2.91 -18.85
C PHE A 60 -21.87 3.71 -18.81
N GLY A 61 -21.79 5.03 -18.62
CA GLY A 61 -22.92 5.94 -18.59
C GLY A 61 -23.82 5.79 -17.36
N GLY A 62 -24.61 6.81 -17.10
CA GLY A 62 -25.62 6.84 -16.05
C GLY A 62 -26.31 8.19 -16.05
N PRO A 63 -27.55 8.29 -15.52
CA PRO A 63 -28.16 9.59 -15.29
C PRO A 63 -27.38 10.33 -14.20
N GLU A 64 -27.12 11.61 -14.40
CA GLU A 64 -26.51 12.50 -13.39
C GLU A 64 -27.61 13.30 -12.68
N ALA A 65 -27.36 13.65 -11.41
CA ALA A 65 -28.22 14.58 -10.68
C ALA A 65 -27.79 16.02 -10.99
N PHE A 66 -28.75 16.87 -11.39
CA PHE A 66 -28.49 18.27 -11.70
C PHE A 66 -28.80 19.17 -10.49
N ASP A 67 -27.79 19.92 -10.05
CA ASP A 67 -27.96 21.02 -9.10
C ASP A 67 -28.29 22.31 -9.86
N ASP A 68 -29.51 22.81 -9.68
CA ASP A 68 -29.96 24.08 -10.25
C ASP A 68 -29.32 25.29 -9.56
N THR A 69 -28.85 25.15 -8.33
CA THR A 69 -28.33 26.25 -7.51
C THR A 69 -26.93 26.63 -7.96
N ASP A 70 -26.08 25.62 -8.21
CA ASP A 70 -24.72 25.79 -8.71
C ASP A 70 -24.59 25.54 -10.23
N ALA A 71 -25.69 25.20 -10.90
CA ALA A 71 -25.74 24.81 -12.32
C ALA A 71 -24.71 23.72 -12.68
N ARG A 72 -24.61 22.69 -11.83
CA ARG A 72 -23.63 21.59 -11.95
C ARG A 72 -24.31 20.23 -11.87
N SER A 73 -23.82 19.29 -12.65
CA SER A 73 -24.15 17.87 -12.49
C SER A 73 -23.21 17.20 -11.50
N PHE A 74 -23.70 16.18 -10.80
CA PHE A 74 -22.91 15.31 -9.94
C PHE A 74 -23.39 13.86 -10.00
N ASP A 75 -22.48 12.94 -9.65
CA ASP A 75 -22.72 11.50 -9.67
C ASP A 75 -23.40 11.07 -8.36
N ASP A 76 -24.67 10.66 -8.46
CA ASP A 76 -25.44 10.14 -7.34
C ASP A 76 -25.43 8.59 -7.31
N TRP A 77 -26.15 8.00 -6.35
CA TRP A 77 -26.27 6.55 -6.27
C TRP A 77 -26.89 5.93 -7.52
N GLN A 78 -27.81 6.63 -8.19
CA GLN A 78 -28.45 6.15 -9.41
C GLN A 78 -27.47 6.19 -10.59
N THR A 79 -26.60 7.18 -10.66
CA THR A 79 -25.50 7.26 -11.64
C THR A 79 -24.62 6.02 -11.51
N PHE A 80 -24.08 5.76 -10.32
CA PHE A 80 -23.20 4.62 -10.07
C PHE A 80 -23.90 3.27 -10.25
N TYR A 81 -25.15 3.14 -9.79
CA TYR A 81 -25.91 1.90 -9.96
C TYR A 81 -26.19 1.59 -11.43
N SER A 82 -26.54 2.60 -12.22
CA SER A 82 -26.79 2.45 -13.66
C SER A 82 -25.49 2.04 -14.38
N ALA A 83 -24.39 2.75 -14.11
CA ALA A 83 -23.07 2.45 -14.67
C ALA A 83 -22.60 1.04 -14.28
N GLY A 84 -22.74 0.65 -13.01
CA GLY A 84 -22.40 -0.68 -12.53
C GLY A 84 -23.24 -1.79 -13.17
N THR A 85 -24.52 -1.53 -13.42
CA THR A 85 -25.41 -2.47 -14.12
C THR A 85 -24.98 -2.65 -15.57
N HIS A 86 -24.68 -1.56 -16.28
CA HIS A 86 -24.16 -1.61 -17.65
C HIS A 86 -22.80 -2.32 -17.73
N LEU A 87 -21.92 -2.10 -16.76
CA LEU A 87 -20.66 -2.83 -16.63
C LEU A 87 -20.88 -4.35 -16.55
N VAL A 88 -21.78 -4.81 -15.67
CA VAL A 88 -22.10 -6.24 -15.54
C VAL A 88 -22.66 -6.81 -16.86
N GLN A 89 -23.56 -6.08 -17.52
CA GLN A 89 -24.09 -6.48 -18.83
C GLN A 89 -22.98 -6.59 -19.88
N TYR A 90 -22.07 -5.62 -19.92
CA TYR A 90 -20.92 -5.63 -20.81
C TYR A 90 -20.02 -6.85 -20.57
N LEU A 91 -19.68 -7.15 -19.31
CA LEU A 91 -18.83 -8.29 -18.97
C LEU A 91 -19.43 -9.62 -19.44
N HIS A 92 -20.74 -9.82 -19.21
CA HIS A 92 -21.45 -10.99 -19.71
C HIS A 92 -21.49 -11.05 -21.24
N ALA A 93 -21.78 -9.93 -21.90
CA ALA A 93 -21.84 -9.87 -23.36
C ALA A 93 -20.49 -10.24 -24.02
N GLN A 94 -19.38 -9.93 -23.35
CA GLN A 94 -18.03 -10.29 -23.80
C GLN A 94 -17.56 -11.68 -23.35
N GLY A 95 -18.36 -12.40 -22.55
CA GLY A 95 -17.99 -13.71 -22.00
C GLY A 95 -16.90 -13.64 -20.92
N TYR A 96 -16.69 -12.47 -20.31
CA TYR A 96 -15.79 -12.32 -19.17
C TYR A 96 -16.43 -12.86 -17.88
N ASN A 97 -15.58 -13.34 -16.98
CA ASN A 97 -15.99 -13.84 -15.66
C ASN A 97 -15.42 -13.03 -14.49
N SER A 98 -14.62 -12.00 -14.79
CA SER A 98 -13.94 -11.20 -13.78
C SER A 98 -13.71 -9.76 -14.24
N LEU A 99 -13.40 -8.89 -13.29
CA LEU A 99 -12.91 -7.53 -13.51
C LEU A 99 -11.78 -7.23 -12.53
N LEU A 100 -10.68 -6.68 -13.01
CA LEU A 100 -9.69 -6.02 -12.16
C LEU A 100 -9.93 -4.51 -12.20
N LEU A 101 -10.25 -3.91 -11.05
CA LEU A 101 -10.66 -2.50 -10.96
C LEU A 101 -9.82 -1.78 -9.91
N SER A 102 -9.15 -0.69 -10.28
CA SER A 102 -8.62 0.26 -9.31
C SER A 102 -9.74 0.91 -8.52
N VAL A 103 -9.78 0.68 -7.22
CA VAL A 103 -10.81 1.21 -6.31
C VAL A 103 -10.29 2.32 -5.41
N TRP A 104 -8.98 2.52 -5.37
CA TRP A 104 -8.31 3.66 -4.73
C TRP A 104 -7.04 4.00 -5.52
N ALA A 105 -7.02 5.20 -6.11
CA ALA A 105 -5.98 5.69 -7.03
C ALA A 105 -5.99 7.22 -7.08
N ASP A 106 -4.87 7.85 -7.43
CA ASP A 106 -4.77 9.32 -7.61
C ASP A 106 -5.38 10.17 -6.44
N GLY A 107 -5.41 9.61 -5.22
CA GLY A 107 -6.00 10.20 -4.01
C GLY A 107 -7.51 10.05 -3.84
N GLY A 108 -8.22 9.54 -4.85
CA GLY A 108 -9.66 9.27 -4.79
C GLY A 108 -9.95 7.77 -4.64
N GLY A 109 -11.16 7.43 -4.21
CA GLY A 109 -11.58 6.02 -4.11
C GLY A 109 -13.08 5.84 -4.22
N LEU A 110 -13.49 4.62 -4.55
CA LEU A 110 -14.90 4.19 -4.62
C LEU A 110 -15.46 3.75 -3.25
N TRP A 111 -14.67 3.94 -2.21
CA TRP A 111 -15.01 3.61 -0.84
C TRP A 111 -14.28 4.56 0.10
N ALA A 112 -14.82 4.77 1.29
CA ALA A 112 -14.18 5.53 2.34
C ALA A 112 -13.88 4.62 3.53
N GLY A 113 -12.72 4.83 4.16
CA GLY A 113 -12.30 4.09 5.34
C GLY A 113 -11.57 5.00 6.33
N PRO A 114 -11.55 4.66 7.65
CA PRO A 114 -10.92 5.52 8.66
C PRO A 114 -9.43 5.79 8.44
N SER A 115 -8.75 4.91 7.69
CA SER A 115 -7.32 4.99 7.40
C SER A 115 -7.00 5.47 5.98
N ILE A 116 -8.02 5.77 5.17
CA ILE A 116 -7.85 6.27 3.80
C ILE A 116 -8.66 7.56 3.62
N PRO A 117 -7.99 8.72 3.49
CA PRO A 117 -8.66 9.91 3.02
C PRO A 117 -8.87 9.74 1.51
N CYS A 118 -10.12 9.64 1.09
CA CYS A 118 -10.48 9.73 -0.32
C CYS A 118 -10.85 11.18 -0.61
N ASN A 119 -10.13 11.82 -1.52
CA ASN A 119 -10.62 13.03 -2.13
C ASN A 119 -11.85 12.70 -3.00
N PRO A 120 -12.77 13.64 -3.20
CA PRO A 120 -13.98 13.43 -3.98
C PRO A 120 -13.73 13.43 -5.50
N ARG A 121 -12.56 12.96 -5.95
CA ARG A 121 -12.18 12.93 -7.37
C ARG A 121 -13.02 11.96 -8.20
N TYR A 122 -13.47 10.87 -7.58
CA TYR A 122 -14.27 9.82 -8.23
C TYR A 122 -15.63 9.63 -7.60
N GLU A 123 -15.96 10.46 -6.61
CA GLU A 123 -17.26 10.48 -5.93
C GLU A 123 -17.58 11.95 -5.67
N THR A 124 -18.38 12.53 -6.56
CA THR A 124 -18.62 13.98 -6.63
C THR A 124 -19.82 14.42 -5.78
N GLY A 125 -20.57 13.48 -5.17
CA GLY A 125 -21.80 13.76 -4.43
C GLY A 125 -21.61 14.69 -3.24
N ILE A 126 -20.43 14.68 -2.61
CA ILE A 126 -20.10 15.59 -1.49
C ILE A 126 -20.11 17.08 -1.89
N TYR A 127 -20.00 17.39 -3.18
CA TYR A 127 -20.04 18.77 -3.68
C TYR A 127 -21.46 19.27 -3.98
N SER A 128 -22.49 18.45 -3.80
CA SER A 128 -23.88 18.88 -3.96
C SER A 128 -24.22 19.98 -2.94
N SER A 129 -24.64 21.16 -3.41
CA SER A 129 -25.04 22.28 -2.53
C SER A 129 -26.28 21.92 -1.70
N LYS A 130 -27.09 20.99 -2.21
CA LYS A 130 -28.29 20.45 -1.58
C LYS A 130 -27.98 19.39 -0.52
N GLY A 131 -26.71 18.99 -0.36
CA GLY A 131 -26.30 17.99 0.63
C GLY A 131 -26.97 16.64 0.43
N GLN A 132 -27.24 16.25 -0.83
CA GLN A 132 -27.95 15.00 -1.14
C GLN A 132 -27.18 13.76 -0.69
N ASP A 133 -25.85 13.84 -0.68
CA ASP A 133 -24.96 12.79 -0.19
C ASP A 133 -24.03 13.33 0.92
N PRO A 134 -24.54 13.46 2.16
CA PRO A 134 -23.76 14.01 3.27
C PRO A 134 -22.72 13.00 3.81
N VAL A 135 -22.80 11.75 3.37
CA VAL A 135 -21.89 10.66 3.76
C VAL A 135 -21.24 10.12 2.48
N PRO A 136 -19.89 9.94 2.47
CA PRO A 136 -19.20 9.34 1.33
C PRO A 136 -19.81 7.98 0.94
N LYS A 137 -20.09 7.82 -0.35
CA LYS A 137 -20.69 6.58 -0.87
C LYS A 137 -19.71 5.42 -0.79
N ASP A 138 -20.22 4.23 -0.46
CA ASP A 138 -19.51 2.97 -0.65
C ASP A 138 -19.94 2.34 -1.97
N VAL A 139 -19.48 2.93 -3.07
CA VAL A 139 -19.75 2.45 -4.44
C VAL A 139 -19.19 1.03 -4.63
N LEU A 140 -18.06 0.73 -3.97
CA LEU A 140 -17.45 -0.59 -4.04
C LEU A 140 -18.34 -1.70 -3.42
N GLU A 141 -18.96 -1.46 -2.27
CA GLU A 141 -19.96 -2.37 -1.69
C GLU A 141 -21.11 -2.65 -2.68
N MET A 142 -21.61 -1.60 -3.34
CA MET A 142 -22.65 -1.73 -4.36
C MET A 142 -22.18 -2.60 -5.54
N LEU A 143 -20.95 -2.42 -6.00
CA LEU A 143 -20.37 -3.24 -7.07
C LEU A 143 -20.23 -4.70 -6.65
N PHE A 144 -19.74 -4.99 -5.45
CA PHE A 144 -19.66 -6.37 -4.97
C PHE A 144 -21.03 -7.03 -4.96
N ARG A 145 -22.08 -6.34 -4.50
CA ARG A 145 -23.46 -6.86 -4.55
C ARG A 145 -23.96 -7.12 -5.97
N LEU A 146 -23.59 -6.27 -6.94
CA LEU A 146 -23.92 -6.50 -8.36
C LEU A 146 -23.19 -7.74 -8.89
N PHE A 147 -21.90 -7.89 -8.58
CA PHE A 147 -21.07 -9.02 -9.02
C PHE A 147 -21.51 -10.34 -8.38
N ASP A 148 -21.87 -10.32 -7.09
CA ASP A 148 -22.43 -11.47 -6.38
C ASP A 148 -23.68 -12.01 -7.07
N ARG A 149 -24.61 -11.11 -7.45
CA ARG A 149 -25.83 -11.47 -8.19
C ARG A 149 -25.55 -11.99 -9.59
N ALA A 150 -24.50 -11.47 -10.23
CA ALA A 150 -24.11 -11.82 -11.59
C ALA A 150 -23.23 -13.08 -11.68
N GLY A 151 -22.76 -13.61 -10.54
CA GLY A 151 -21.79 -14.70 -10.52
C GLY A 151 -20.43 -14.32 -11.12
N LEU A 152 -20.05 -13.04 -11.02
CA LEU A 152 -18.78 -12.50 -11.50
C LEU A 152 -17.77 -12.33 -10.36
N VAL A 153 -16.50 -12.24 -10.69
CA VAL A 153 -15.41 -11.98 -9.74
C VAL A 153 -14.93 -10.52 -9.84
N LEU A 154 -14.86 -9.83 -8.72
CA LEU A 154 -14.26 -8.49 -8.64
C LEU A 154 -12.91 -8.57 -7.93
N LEU A 155 -11.85 -8.16 -8.62
CA LEU A 155 -10.50 -8.02 -8.10
C LEU A 155 -10.20 -6.52 -7.89
N PRO A 156 -10.49 -5.96 -6.70
CA PRO A 156 -10.12 -4.59 -6.40
C PRO A 156 -8.61 -4.40 -6.37
N GLN A 157 -8.15 -3.27 -6.88
CA GLN A 157 -6.76 -2.82 -6.84
C GLN A 157 -6.60 -1.57 -5.97
N LEU A 158 -5.58 -1.56 -5.12
CA LEU A 158 -5.18 -0.41 -4.30
C LEU A 158 -3.86 0.18 -4.80
N GLN A 159 -3.83 1.50 -4.96
CA GLN A 159 -2.63 2.26 -5.27
C GLN A 159 -2.18 3.08 -4.05
N PHE A 160 -1.09 2.67 -3.45
CA PHE A 160 -0.44 3.36 -2.33
C PHE A 160 0.48 4.47 -2.86
N SER A 161 -0.15 5.51 -3.40
CA SER A 161 0.54 6.66 -3.99
C SER A 161 0.19 7.97 -3.32
N THR A 162 -0.66 8.01 -2.30
CA THR A 162 -1.03 9.27 -1.62
C THR A 162 -0.68 9.26 -0.14
N PRO A 163 -0.60 10.44 0.52
CA PRO A 163 -0.26 10.51 1.92
C PRO A 163 -1.24 9.75 2.82
N LEU A 164 -0.71 8.98 3.77
CA LEU A 164 -1.47 8.22 4.76
C LEU A 164 -1.57 9.02 6.08
N PRO A 165 -2.77 9.37 6.57
CA PRO A 165 -2.94 10.21 7.77
C PRO A 165 -2.24 9.68 9.02
N ALA A 166 -2.09 8.37 9.15
CA ALA A 166 -1.38 7.76 10.28
C ALA A 166 0.13 8.03 10.25
N LEU A 167 0.73 8.13 9.06
CA LEU A 167 2.15 8.47 8.87
C LEU A 167 2.36 9.97 8.93
N GLU A 168 1.47 10.77 8.33
CA GLU A 168 1.56 12.23 8.37
C GLU A 168 1.52 12.77 9.81
N ARG A 169 0.69 12.18 10.68
CA ARG A 169 0.68 12.51 12.11
C ARG A 169 1.99 12.21 12.83
N GLN A 170 2.77 11.25 12.35
CA GLN A 170 4.08 10.91 12.91
C GLN A 170 5.18 11.83 12.39
N LEU A 171 5.06 12.30 11.15
CA LEU A 171 5.97 13.28 10.56
C LEU A 171 5.80 14.68 11.16
N GLY A 172 4.58 15.01 11.63
CA GLY A 172 4.27 16.29 12.25
C GLY A 172 4.07 17.44 11.24
N PRO A 173 3.79 18.67 11.72
CA PRO A 173 3.39 19.81 10.88
C PRO A 173 4.43 20.21 9.81
N ALA A 174 5.71 20.01 10.11
CA ALA A 174 6.83 20.36 9.24
C ALA A 174 6.81 19.61 7.90
N ALA A 175 6.27 18.38 7.84
CA ALA A 175 6.20 17.60 6.60
C ALA A 175 4.96 17.94 5.74
N SER A 176 3.95 18.60 6.32
CA SER A 176 2.71 19.00 5.64
C SER A 176 2.80 20.34 4.91
N GLY A 177 3.96 21.01 4.89
CA GLY A 177 4.13 22.32 4.24
C GLY A 177 3.36 23.46 4.90
N ALA A 178 2.93 23.28 6.16
CA ALA A 178 2.30 24.32 6.96
C ALA A 178 3.37 25.05 7.79
N ASP A 179 3.29 26.38 7.82
CA ASP A 179 4.26 27.27 8.50
C ASP A 179 4.60 26.78 9.92
N ASP A 180 5.91 26.77 10.18
CA ASP A 180 6.59 26.31 11.39
C ASP A 180 6.01 26.89 12.69
N PRO A 181 5.53 26.07 13.65
CA PRO A 181 5.62 26.38 15.06
C PRO A 181 6.85 25.66 15.63
N ALA A 182 7.83 26.45 16.05
CA ALA A 182 9.05 26.00 16.71
C ALA A 182 8.78 24.93 17.79
N GLY A 183 9.26 23.70 17.57
CA GLY A 183 9.30 22.67 18.62
C GLY A 183 9.07 21.21 18.23
N ALA A 184 8.96 20.84 16.95
CA ALA A 184 8.86 19.43 16.57
C ALA A 184 10.22 18.73 16.73
N THR A 185 10.28 17.69 17.56
CA THR A 185 11.45 16.83 17.70
C THR A 185 11.71 16.10 16.38
N GLN A 186 12.79 16.47 15.68
CA GLN A 186 13.24 15.91 14.39
C GLN A 186 13.46 14.38 14.39
N ASP A 187 13.41 13.72 15.54
CA ASP A 187 13.70 12.30 15.69
C ASP A 187 12.49 11.36 15.43
N ALA A 188 11.25 11.81 15.65
CA ALA A 188 10.09 10.91 15.58
C ALA A 188 9.77 10.45 14.14
N GLY A 189 9.94 11.32 13.15
CA GLY A 189 9.71 11.02 11.73
C GLY A 189 10.90 10.39 10.99
N ALA A 190 12.07 10.32 11.63
CA ALA A 190 13.30 9.90 10.98
C ALA A 190 13.18 8.49 10.37
N GLY A 191 13.44 8.36 9.07
CA GLY A 191 13.36 7.10 8.32
C GLY A 191 12.03 6.81 7.63
N ILE A 192 10.95 7.54 7.97
CA ILE A 192 9.63 7.39 7.30
C ILE A 192 9.67 7.98 5.90
N GLU A 193 10.21 9.19 5.74
CA GLU A 193 10.30 9.84 4.44
C GLU A 193 11.34 9.17 3.54
N LEU A 194 11.04 9.16 2.25
CA LEU A 194 11.97 8.68 1.25
C LEU A 194 13.03 9.77 0.95
N ILE A 195 14.28 9.54 1.35
CA ILE A 195 15.38 10.50 1.16
C ILE A 195 16.27 10.11 -0.02
N GLY A 196 16.53 11.09 -0.88
CA GLY A 196 17.34 10.97 -2.09
C GLY A 196 18.85 11.06 -1.84
N ARG A 197 19.62 10.78 -2.89
CA ARG A 197 21.10 10.88 -2.92
C ARG A 197 21.66 12.27 -2.60
N ASP A 198 20.83 13.30 -2.75
CA ASP A 198 21.15 14.70 -2.46
C ASP A 198 20.70 15.13 -1.05
N GLY A 199 20.11 14.20 -0.28
CA GLY A 199 19.62 14.46 1.06
C GLY A 199 18.24 15.08 1.14
N ARG A 200 17.62 15.38 0.00
CA ARG A 200 16.26 15.91 -0.06
C ARG A 200 15.23 14.80 0.04
N SER A 201 14.10 15.07 0.67
CA SER A 201 12.97 14.16 0.66
C SER A 201 12.32 14.11 -0.73
N TRP A 202 11.55 13.06 -0.99
CA TRP A 202 10.80 12.95 -2.24
C TRP A 202 9.86 14.14 -2.48
N ARG A 203 9.29 14.71 -1.40
CA ARG A 203 8.44 15.91 -1.46
C ARG A 203 9.24 17.13 -1.90
N GLU A 204 10.40 17.35 -1.29
CA GLU A 204 11.26 18.50 -1.59
C GLU A 204 11.84 18.44 -3.02
N ALA A 205 12.12 17.24 -3.51
CA ALA A 205 12.63 17.03 -4.87
C ALA A 205 11.54 17.12 -5.94
N SER A 206 10.27 16.98 -5.57
CA SER A 206 9.16 17.01 -6.52
C SER A 206 8.67 18.44 -6.72
N SER A 207 8.93 19.00 -7.90
CA SER A 207 8.48 20.35 -8.26
C SER A 207 6.97 20.39 -8.55
N GLY A 208 6.17 20.86 -7.58
CA GLY A 208 4.76 21.22 -7.78
C GLY A 208 3.78 20.44 -6.89
N PRO A 209 2.47 20.75 -6.97
CA PRO A 209 1.43 20.03 -6.24
C PRO A 209 1.30 18.61 -6.79
N VAL A 210 2.02 17.67 -6.18
CA VAL A 210 1.97 16.27 -6.56
C VAL A 210 0.74 15.62 -5.91
N THR A 211 -0.14 15.06 -6.75
CA THR A 211 -1.32 14.31 -6.29
C THR A 211 -1.04 12.84 -5.97
N ALA A 212 0.12 12.31 -6.40
CA ALA A 212 0.52 10.92 -6.23
C ALA A 212 2.06 10.77 -6.28
N GLY A 213 2.65 9.98 -5.38
CA GLY A 213 4.09 9.87 -5.24
C GLY A 213 4.59 8.81 -4.26
N ALA A 214 5.89 8.53 -4.35
CA ALA A 214 6.61 7.63 -3.46
C ALA A 214 7.07 8.36 -2.17
N TYR A 215 6.10 8.87 -1.42
CA TYR A 215 6.35 9.71 -0.24
C TYR A 215 7.16 9.00 0.86
N TYR A 216 6.99 7.69 0.98
CA TYR A 216 7.46 6.93 2.14
C TYR A 216 8.50 5.88 1.76
N ASN A 217 9.38 5.60 2.72
CA ASN A 217 10.37 4.55 2.65
C ASN A 217 9.71 3.16 2.81
N PRO A 218 9.70 2.30 1.77
CA PRO A 218 9.04 0.99 1.82
C PRO A 218 9.69 0.01 2.82
N LEU A 219 10.93 0.28 3.27
CA LEU A 219 11.59 -0.52 4.29
C LEU A 219 11.28 -0.10 5.72
N ASP A 220 10.72 1.09 5.95
CA ASP A 220 10.42 1.51 7.32
C ASP A 220 9.30 0.64 7.92
N PRO A 221 9.52 -0.01 9.08
CA PRO A 221 8.51 -0.88 9.69
C PRO A 221 7.17 -0.19 9.97
N ARG A 222 7.17 1.11 10.24
CA ARG A 222 5.94 1.88 10.49
C ARG A 222 5.14 2.06 9.21
N VAL A 223 5.82 2.32 8.09
CA VAL A 223 5.19 2.38 6.75
C VAL A 223 4.56 1.04 6.41
N GLN A 224 5.30 -0.06 6.59
CA GLN A 224 4.81 -1.42 6.36
C GLN A 224 3.59 -1.75 7.24
N GLN A 225 3.61 -1.35 8.51
CA GLN A 225 2.48 -1.55 9.42
C GLN A 225 1.22 -0.81 8.98
N VAL A 226 1.34 0.46 8.57
CA VAL A 226 0.19 1.25 8.12
C VAL A 226 -0.37 0.70 6.81
N VAL A 227 0.48 0.33 5.85
CA VAL A 227 0.05 -0.33 4.60
C VAL A 227 -0.70 -1.62 4.91
N LEU A 228 -0.16 -2.48 5.78
CA LEU A 228 -0.83 -3.72 6.20
C LEU A 228 -2.16 -3.45 6.92
N GLN A 229 -2.24 -2.40 7.73
CA GLN A 229 -3.48 -2.02 8.39
C GLN A 229 -4.56 -1.62 7.38
N VAL A 230 -4.20 -0.84 6.36
CA VAL A 230 -5.12 -0.47 5.27
C VAL A 230 -5.61 -1.71 4.54
N VAL A 231 -4.71 -2.61 4.15
CA VAL A 231 -5.06 -3.88 3.49
C VAL A 231 -5.98 -4.73 4.37
N ARG A 232 -5.67 -4.86 5.67
CA ARG A 232 -6.50 -5.63 6.62
C ARG A 232 -7.89 -5.05 6.77
N GLN A 233 -8.02 -3.73 6.87
CA GLN A 233 -9.33 -3.06 6.95
C GLN A 233 -10.14 -3.32 5.68
N PHE A 234 -9.51 -3.19 4.52
CA PHE A 234 -10.15 -3.44 3.23
C PHE A 234 -10.65 -4.88 3.11
N VAL A 235 -9.77 -5.85 3.37
CA VAL A 235 -10.13 -7.28 3.34
C VAL A 235 -11.21 -7.57 4.38
N HIS A 236 -11.07 -7.06 5.61
CA HIS A 236 -12.09 -7.26 6.65
C HIS A 236 -13.48 -6.79 6.21
N ARG A 237 -13.53 -5.64 5.52
CA ARG A 237 -14.77 -5.06 5.03
C ARG A 237 -15.40 -5.91 3.92
N TYR A 238 -14.64 -6.35 2.92
CA TYR A 238 -15.21 -6.91 1.67
C TYR A 238 -15.05 -8.43 1.48
N GLN A 239 -14.25 -9.12 2.28
CA GLN A 239 -13.97 -10.56 2.09
C GLN A 239 -15.21 -11.47 2.20
N HIS A 240 -16.31 -10.95 2.74
CA HIS A 240 -17.54 -11.71 2.93
C HIS A 240 -18.33 -11.90 1.62
N HIS A 241 -18.00 -11.16 0.57
CA HIS A 241 -18.62 -11.29 -0.74
C HIS A 241 -18.09 -12.50 -1.51
N PRO A 242 -18.95 -13.38 -2.07
CA PRO A 242 -18.51 -14.48 -2.93
C PRO A 242 -17.78 -14.02 -4.20
N SER A 243 -18.07 -12.80 -4.69
CA SER A 243 -17.33 -12.19 -5.80
C SER A 243 -15.93 -11.70 -5.43
N PHE A 244 -15.57 -11.64 -4.14
CA PHE A 244 -14.23 -11.31 -3.69
C PHE A 244 -13.31 -12.55 -3.72
N GLN A 245 -12.34 -12.57 -4.64
CA GLN A 245 -11.34 -13.65 -4.71
C GLN A 245 -9.90 -13.19 -4.42
N GLY A 246 -9.71 -11.91 -4.13
CA GLY A 246 -8.39 -11.37 -3.81
C GLY A 246 -8.32 -9.86 -3.94
N LEU A 247 -7.12 -9.34 -3.69
CA LEU A 247 -6.78 -7.93 -3.79
C LEU A 247 -5.53 -7.79 -4.67
N CYS A 248 -5.53 -6.80 -5.55
CA CYS A 248 -4.34 -6.39 -6.29
C CYS A 248 -3.69 -5.18 -5.60
N LEU A 249 -2.36 -5.20 -5.50
CA LEU A 249 -1.57 -4.06 -5.05
C LEU A 249 -0.80 -3.51 -6.23
N GLN A 250 -1.01 -2.23 -6.56
CA GLN A 250 -0.28 -1.59 -7.64
C GLN A 250 1.16 -1.32 -7.21
N LEU A 251 2.11 -1.86 -7.97
CA LEU A 251 3.52 -1.54 -7.84
C LEU A 251 3.89 -0.55 -8.95
N GLY A 252 4.50 0.57 -8.56
CA GLY A 252 4.91 1.62 -9.48
C GLY A 252 5.93 2.56 -8.85
N PRO A 253 6.76 3.27 -9.64
CA PRO A 253 7.75 4.21 -9.11
C PRO A 253 7.13 5.43 -8.44
N ASP A 254 5.83 5.65 -8.65
CA ASP A 254 4.97 6.65 -8.06
C ASP A 254 4.20 6.13 -6.82
N THR A 255 4.51 4.91 -6.38
CA THR A 255 3.93 4.28 -5.17
C THR A 255 5.01 4.05 -4.13
N TYR A 256 4.63 3.86 -2.88
CA TYR A 256 5.54 3.51 -1.79
C TYR A 256 5.45 2.03 -1.37
N LEU A 257 5.08 1.15 -2.32
CA LEU A 257 5.22 -0.31 -2.16
C LEU A 257 6.50 -0.88 -2.79
N GLN A 258 7.22 -0.07 -3.55
CA GLN A 258 8.50 -0.40 -4.13
C GLN A 258 9.42 0.82 -4.15
N TRP A 259 10.71 0.59 -4.44
CA TRP A 259 11.65 1.67 -4.65
C TRP A 259 11.42 2.37 -6.00
N PRO A 260 11.38 3.72 -6.06
CA PRO A 260 11.22 4.44 -7.33
C PRO A 260 12.40 4.27 -8.27
N SER A 261 13.61 4.34 -7.73
CA SER A 261 14.88 4.15 -8.43
C SER A 261 16.00 3.89 -7.43
N LEU A 262 17.22 3.69 -7.94
CA LEU A 262 18.41 3.61 -7.09
C LEU A 262 18.77 4.95 -6.44
N ASP A 263 18.19 6.08 -6.84
CA ASP A 263 18.54 7.40 -6.29
C ASP A 263 17.96 7.68 -4.90
N TRP A 264 17.19 6.74 -4.34
CA TRP A 264 16.44 6.88 -3.09
C TRP A 264 16.88 5.88 -2.02
N GLY A 265 16.65 6.20 -0.75
CA GLY A 265 16.89 5.31 0.39
C GLY A 265 18.22 5.52 1.10
N TYR A 266 18.66 6.77 1.21
CA TYR A 266 19.99 7.13 1.73
C TYR A 266 19.95 7.80 3.11
N ASP A 267 18.81 7.80 3.77
CA ASP A 267 18.64 8.33 5.12
C ASP A 267 19.44 7.55 6.18
N ASP A 268 19.67 8.19 7.32
CA ASP A 268 20.50 7.63 8.38
C ASP A 268 19.89 6.36 9.02
N ALA A 269 18.56 6.19 9.01
CA ALA A 269 17.92 5.01 9.56
C ALA A 269 18.07 3.80 8.62
N THR A 270 17.83 3.99 7.32
CA THR A 270 17.98 2.95 6.30
C THR A 270 19.44 2.46 6.22
N ILE A 271 20.40 3.39 6.21
CA ILE A 271 21.82 3.03 6.19
C ILE A 271 22.21 2.23 7.44
N ARG A 272 21.84 2.70 8.64
CA ARG A 272 22.13 1.97 9.89
C ARG A 272 21.50 0.58 9.90
N ARG A 273 20.36 0.39 9.25
CA ARG A 273 19.73 -0.93 9.14
C ARG A 273 20.50 -1.84 8.18
N PHE A 274 20.90 -1.33 7.02
CA PHE A 274 21.74 -2.06 6.07
C PHE A 274 23.05 -2.50 6.70
N GLU A 275 23.83 -1.59 7.28
CA GLU A 275 25.13 -1.91 7.89
C GLU A 275 25.01 -2.98 8.98
N ARG A 276 23.92 -2.93 9.77
CA ARG A 276 23.65 -3.90 10.83
C ARG A 276 23.31 -5.29 10.29
N GLN A 277 22.58 -5.37 9.18
CA GLN A 277 22.08 -6.63 8.63
C GLN A 277 23.07 -7.30 7.66
N THR A 278 23.92 -6.51 6.99
CA THR A 278 24.88 -7.03 6.00
C THR A 278 26.32 -7.03 6.52
N GLY A 279 26.63 -6.23 7.55
CA GLY A 279 27.99 -6.04 8.05
C GLY A 279 28.85 -5.12 7.17
N VAL A 280 28.35 -4.68 6.02
CA VAL A 280 29.04 -3.71 5.14
C VAL A 280 29.08 -2.36 5.84
N ARG A 281 30.25 -1.72 5.87
CA ARG A 281 30.43 -0.37 6.44
C ARG A 281 30.38 0.68 5.34
N ILE A 282 29.54 1.68 5.51
CA ILE A 282 29.37 2.74 4.51
C ILE A 282 30.21 3.97 4.88
N PRO A 283 30.97 4.54 3.92
CA PRO A 283 31.68 5.79 4.13
C PRO A 283 30.75 6.94 4.52
N GLY A 284 31.19 7.80 5.45
CA GLY A 284 30.53 9.07 5.77
C GLY A 284 29.75 9.13 7.08
N GLY A 285 29.49 8.00 7.75
CA GLY A 285 28.90 7.95 9.11
C GLY A 285 27.70 8.88 9.34
N SER A 286 27.37 9.18 10.60
CA SER A 286 26.37 10.21 10.97
C SER A 286 26.95 11.63 10.95
N GLY A 287 28.27 11.79 10.82
CA GLY A 287 28.98 13.07 10.97
C GLY A 287 29.44 13.74 9.66
N GLY A 288 29.09 13.20 8.49
CA GLY A 288 29.61 13.65 7.18
C GLY A 288 28.96 14.90 6.56
N GLY A 289 28.12 15.64 7.29
CA GLY A 289 27.40 16.81 6.78
C GLY A 289 26.45 16.48 5.62
N GLU A 290 26.16 17.47 4.77
CA GLU A 290 25.28 17.31 3.59
C GLU A 290 25.83 16.34 2.54
N GLN A 291 27.16 16.25 2.41
CA GLN A 291 27.81 15.36 1.45
C GLN A 291 27.65 13.87 1.77
N ARG A 292 27.18 13.52 2.98
CA ARG A 292 27.05 12.11 3.40
C ARG A 292 26.15 11.31 2.47
N TYR A 293 25.04 11.89 2.01
CA TYR A 293 24.07 11.21 1.15
C TYR A 293 24.67 10.86 -0.20
N ARG A 294 25.43 11.78 -0.79
CA ARG A 294 26.09 11.58 -2.08
C ARG A 294 27.18 10.51 -1.99
N ARG A 295 28.00 10.52 -0.93
CA ARG A 295 29.03 9.50 -0.70
C ARG A 295 28.44 8.11 -0.49
N ARG A 296 27.32 8.02 0.24
CA ARG A 296 26.56 6.77 0.41
C ARG A 296 26.05 6.27 -0.94
N PHE A 297 25.45 7.13 -1.75
CA PHE A 297 25.00 6.81 -3.09
C PHE A 297 26.14 6.27 -3.96
N GLU A 298 27.26 6.97 -4.02
CA GLU A 298 28.43 6.58 -4.81
C GLU A 298 28.93 5.19 -4.40
N PHE A 299 29.18 4.97 -3.11
CA PHE A 299 29.66 3.67 -2.59
C PHE A 299 28.65 2.53 -2.83
N LEU A 300 27.36 2.75 -2.52
CA LEU A 300 26.32 1.72 -2.63
C LEU A 300 25.88 1.43 -4.06
N THR A 301 26.19 2.30 -5.02
CA THR A 301 25.89 2.06 -6.44
C THR A 301 27.11 1.62 -7.25
N THR A 302 28.29 1.58 -6.63
CA THR A 302 29.54 1.09 -7.23
C THR A 302 30.08 -0.13 -6.49
N GLU A 303 30.73 0.06 -5.35
CA GLU A 303 31.45 -0.97 -4.59
C GLU A 303 30.54 -2.02 -3.95
N ALA A 304 29.42 -1.59 -3.33
CA ALA A 304 28.50 -2.47 -2.61
C ALA A 304 27.16 -2.68 -3.34
N ARG A 305 27.14 -2.53 -4.67
CA ARG A 305 25.92 -2.48 -5.47
C ARG A 305 25.07 -3.75 -5.37
N GLN A 306 25.70 -4.92 -5.40
CA GLN A 306 24.97 -6.18 -5.43
C GLN A 306 24.31 -6.47 -4.08
N GLU A 307 25.05 -6.25 -2.99
CA GLU A 307 24.58 -6.38 -1.61
C GLU A 307 23.43 -5.41 -1.35
N TRP A 308 23.57 -4.19 -1.87
CA TRP A 308 22.55 -3.15 -1.70
C TRP A 308 21.23 -3.49 -2.38
N ILE A 309 21.28 -3.90 -3.65
CA ILE A 309 20.08 -4.26 -4.41
C ILE A 309 19.42 -5.51 -3.84
N ARG A 310 20.20 -6.51 -3.40
CA ARG A 310 19.64 -7.75 -2.84
C ARG A 310 18.95 -7.54 -1.48
N TRP A 311 19.45 -6.60 -0.69
CA TRP A 311 18.91 -6.31 0.64
C TRP A 311 17.59 -5.53 0.59
N ARG A 312 17.44 -4.67 -0.42
CA ARG A 312 16.25 -3.84 -0.65
C ARG A 312 15.11 -4.61 -1.30
#